data_AF-A0A1V4J8E7-F1
#
_entry.id   AF-A0A1V4J8E7-F1
#
_cell.length_a   1.000
_cell.length_b   1.000
_cell.length_c   1.000
_cell.angle_alpha   90.00
_cell.angle_beta   90.00
_cell.angle_gamma   90.00
#
_symmetry.space_group_name_H-M   'P 1'
#
loop_
_entity.id
_entity.type
_entity.pdbx_description
1 polymer ?
#
loop_
_entity_poly.entity_id
_entity_poly.type
_entity_poly.pdbx_seq_one_letter_code
_entity_poly.pdbx_strand_id
1 'polypeptide(L)'
;MKRRKEEGWRGERVEGVSAQDVLLVHSCRQWTTVTAHSLEEGHYVIGPKIDIPLQYPGKFKLLEQDRDLREPVQYFNSVEEVASIFPDRVFVMEAITFSVKVVSGEFSEDSEVYNFTLHAGDELTLMGQAEILCAKAVKEKSRFNTLLRKLGKAPAGAGRQVKGKMPCLICMNHRTNESLSLPFQCKGRFSTRSPLELRLQEGEHTIRSIIEKVRLPVNVAVPSRPARNPYDLHAIREGHCYKLVSIISKTVVLCCILRRDELVPFHFLLLTDMPRFQLPEGLLAGDPQLDKLLRDSAAYCRDRFNPDES
;
A
#
# COMPACT_ATOMS: atom_id res chain seq x y z
N MET A 1 -56.55 -11.13 18.85
CA MET A 1 -55.98 -12.00 17.81
C MET A 1 -55.50 -11.10 16.66
N LYS A 2 -54.26 -10.59 16.73
CA LYS A 2 -53.70 -9.63 15.78
C LYS A 2 -52.84 -10.44 14.79
N ARG A 3 -53.29 -10.56 13.53
CA ARG A 3 -52.50 -11.16 12.45
C ARG A 3 -51.18 -10.36 12.35
N ARG A 4 -50.04 -10.98 12.66
CA ARG A 4 -48.74 -10.43 12.27
C ARG A 4 -48.68 -10.52 10.74
N LYS A 5 -48.49 -9.37 10.10
CA LYS A 5 -48.03 -9.30 8.70
C LYS A 5 -46.71 -10.07 8.63
N GLU A 6 -46.66 -11.10 7.79
CA GLU A 6 -45.39 -11.57 7.24
C GLU A 6 -44.85 -10.42 6.39
N GLU A 7 -43.95 -9.63 6.96
CA GLU A 7 -43.10 -8.75 6.18
C GLU A 7 -42.21 -9.67 5.34
N GLY A 8 -42.52 -9.77 4.04
CA GLY A 8 -41.69 -10.49 3.10
C GLY A 8 -40.35 -9.77 2.96
N TRP A 9 -39.32 -10.33 3.58
CA TRP A 9 -37.93 -9.93 3.36
C TRP A 9 -37.56 -10.30 1.92
N ARG A 10 -37.84 -9.41 0.96
CA ARG A 10 -37.37 -9.56 -0.42
C ARG A 10 -35.87 -9.28 -0.42
N GLY A 11 -35.06 -10.34 -0.45
CA GLY A 11 -33.65 -10.22 -0.82
C GLY A 11 -33.51 -9.66 -2.24
N GLU A 12 -32.38 -9.03 -2.53
CA GLU A 12 -32.14 -8.45 -3.85
C GLU A 12 -32.06 -9.55 -4.93
N ARG A 13 -32.41 -9.21 -6.18
CA ARG A 13 -32.25 -10.13 -7.31
C ARG A 13 -30.80 -10.11 -7.77
N VAL A 14 -30.21 -11.28 -7.98
CA VAL A 14 -28.93 -11.42 -8.69
C VAL A 14 -29.23 -11.38 -10.18
N GLU A 15 -28.66 -10.40 -10.88
CA GLU A 15 -28.82 -10.26 -12.33
C GLU A 15 -28.33 -11.53 -13.06
N GLY A 16 -29.08 -12.00 -14.04
CA GLY A 16 -28.76 -13.23 -14.78
C GLY A 16 -29.23 -14.55 -14.14
N VAL A 17 -29.77 -14.51 -12.92
CA VAL A 17 -30.32 -15.68 -12.22
C VAL A 17 -31.85 -15.60 -12.11
N SER A 18 -32.53 -16.66 -12.54
CA SER A 18 -33.98 -16.83 -12.41
C SER A 18 -34.36 -17.68 -11.20
N ALA A 19 -35.63 -17.62 -10.78
CA ALA A 19 -36.12 -18.43 -9.66
C ALA A 19 -36.17 -19.94 -9.95
N GLN A 20 -36.04 -20.34 -11.21
CA GLN A 20 -36.04 -21.75 -11.63
C GLN A 20 -34.62 -22.30 -11.82
N ASP A 21 -33.60 -21.43 -11.77
CA ASP A 21 -32.22 -21.83 -11.96
C ASP A 21 -31.72 -22.59 -10.72
N VAL A 22 -31.04 -23.72 -10.95
CA VAL A 22 -30.33 -24.46 -9.90
C VAL A 22 -28.89 -24.02 -9.93
N LEU A 23 -28.36 -23.58 -8.78
CA LEU A 23 -26.98 -23.14 -8.65
C LEU A 23 -26.14 -24.23 -7.99
N LEU A 24 -25.10 -24.68 -8.68
CA LEU A 24 -24.04 -25.48 -8.08
C LEU A 24 -22.96 -24.55 -7.54
N VAL A 25 -23.00 -24.27 -6.24
CA VAL A 25 -22.00 -23.42 -5.58
C VAL A 25 -20.70 -24.20 -5.43
N HIS A 26 -19.62 -23.66 -6.01
CA HIS A 26 -18.31 -24.27 -5.93
C HIS A 26 -17.52 -23.74 -4.73
N SER A 27 -17.31 -22.43 -4.66
CA SER A 27 -16.48 -21.81 -3.63
C SER A 27 -16.76 -20.32 -3.47
N CYS A 28 -16.53 -19.79 -2.27
CA CYS A 28 -16.41 -18.35 -2.05
C CYS A 28 -14.93 -17.96 -2.03
N ARG A 29 -14.55 -16.95 -2.82
CA ARG A 29 -13.17 -16.45 -2.87
C ARG A 29 -13.12 -14.97 -2.52
N GLN A 30 -12.05 -14.56 -1.84
CA GLN A 30 -11.73 -13.14 -1.73
C GLN A 30 -11.17 -12.68 -3.07
N TRP A 31 -11.89 -11.76 -3.69
CA TRP A 31 -11.52 -11.16 -4.95
C TRP A 31 -11.11 -9.71 -4.72
N THR A 32 -9.82 -9.44 -4.90
CA THR A 32 -9.27 -8.10 -4.76
C THR A 32 -9.14 -7.45 -6.13
N THR A 33 -9.67 -6.23 -6.23
CA THR A 33 -9.59 -5.38 -7.42
C THR A 33 -9.02 -4.02 -7.07
N VAL A 34 -8.46 -3.35 -8.07
CA VAL A 34 -8.09 -1.95 -8.01
C VAL A 34 -9.12 -1.15 -8.76
N THR A 35 -9.79 -0.22 -8.08
CA THR A 35 -10.63 0.76 -8.75
C THR A 35 -9.74 1.71 -9.54
N ALA A 36 -10.05 1.88 -10.82
CA ALA A 36 -9.36 2.77 -11.74
C ALA A 36 -10.35 3.67 -12.49
N HIS A 37 -9.92 4.89 -12.79
CA HIS A 37 -10.64 5.82 -13.65
C HIS A 37 -9.86 6.07 -14.93
N SER A 38 -10.51 5.97 -16.09
CA SER A 38 -9.88 6.37 -17.34
C SER A 38 -9.57 7.87 -17.31
N LEU A 39 -8.37 8.24 -17.76
CA LEU A 39 -7.97 9.62 -18.00
C LEU A 39 -8.09 9.88 -19.51
N GLU A 40 -8.86 10.88 -19.90
CA GLU A 40 -8.95 11.34 -21.30
C GLU A 40 -8.06 12.57 -21.51
N GLU A 41 -7.48 12.70 -22.71
CA GLU A 41 -6.66 13.87 -23.07
C GLU A 41 -7.56 15.14 -23.13
N GLY A 42 -7.43 16.04 -22.16
CA GLY A 42 -8.22 17.29 -22.08
C GLY A 42 -8.57 17.71 -20.65
N HIS A 43 -9.47 18.69 -20.50
CA HIS A 43 -9.90 19.23 -19.19
C HIS A 43 -10.61 18.16 -18.33
N TYR A 44 -9.84 17.46 -17.48
CA TYR A 44 -10.28 16.70 -16.29
C TYR A 44 -11.59 15.90 -16.40
N VAL A 45 -11.83 15.17 -17.49
CA VAL A 45 -12.94 14.22 -17.54
C VAL A 45 -12.46 12.90 -16.94
N ILE A 46 -12.91 12.59 -15.72
CA ILE A 46 -12.75 11.28 -15.10
C ILE A 46 -13.72 10.33 -15.83
N GLY A 47 -13.19 9.49 -16.71
CA GLY A 47 -13.96 8.50 -17.45
C GLY A 47 -14.58 7.41 -16.55
N PRO A 48 -15.24 6.40 -17.15
CA PRO A 48 -15.94 5.36 -16.39
C PRO A 48 -15.03 4.68 -15.38
N LYS A 49 -15.60 4.42 -14.19
CA LYS A 49 -14.94 3.65 -13.13
C LYS A 49 -14.89 2.18 -13.53
N ILE A 50 -13.70 1.59 -13.53
CA ILE A 50 -13.49 0.16 -13.78
C ILE A 50 -12.82 -0.47 -12.55
N ASP A 51 -13.10 -1.76 -12.30
CA ASP A 51 -12.43 -2.54 -11.27
C ASP A 51 -11.48 -3.53 -11.96
N ILE A 52 -10.16 -3.37 -11.77
CA ILE A 52 -9.11 -4.20 -12.39
C ILE A 52 -8.70 -5.30 -11.42
N PRO A 53 -8.86 -6.60 -11.76
CA PRO A 53 -8.45 -7.69 -10.86
C PRO A 53 -6.94 -7.74 -10.67
N LEU A 54 -6.46 -8.14 -9.49
CA LEU A 54 -5.01 -8.24 -9.23
C LEU A 54 -4.30 -9.29 -10.10
N GLN A 55 -5.07 -10.22 -10.64
CA GLN A 55 -4.64 -11.27 -11.56
C GLN A 55 -4.60 -10.79 -13.01
N TYR A 56 -5.07 -9.57 -13.30
CA TYR A 56 -5.07 -9.05 -14.66
C TYR A 56 -3.66 -9.16 -15.28
N PRO A 57 -3.50 -9.88 -16.40
CA PRO A 57 -2.18 -10.22 -16.92
C PRO A 57 -1.50 -9.05 -17.63
N GLY A 58 -2.25 -8.00 -17.94
CA GLY A 58 -1.72 -6.83 -18.62
C GLY A 58 -0.73 -6.05 -17.77
N LYS A 59 0.13 -5.31 -18.46
CA LYS A 59 1.17 -4.49 -17.86
C LYS A 59 0.77 -3.03 -17.89
N PHE A 60 1.36 -2.27 -16.97
CA PHE A 60 1.13 -0.86 -16.78
C PHE A 60 2.47 -0.17 -16.58
N LYS A 61 2.63 1.01 -17.17
CA LYS A 61 3.77 1.88 -16.93
C LYS A 61 3.35 2.98 -15.98
N LEU A 62 4.11 3.19 -14.90
CA LEU A 62 3.86 4.32 -14.01
C LEU A 62 4.12 5.63 -14.77
N LEU A 63 3.18 6.56 -14.64
CA LEU A 63 3.34 7.90 -15.18
C LEU A 63 3.90 8.81 -14.10
N GLU A 64 4.93 9.58 -14.45
CA GLU A 64 5.54 10.57 -13.56
C GLU A 64 4.60 11.76 -13.27
N GLN A 65 3.51 11.91 -14.03
CA GLN A 65 2.63 13.08 -14.00
C GLN A 65 1.31 12.87 -13.24
N ASP A 66 0.96 13.92 -12.48
CA ASP A 66 -0.36 14.27 -11.90
C ASP A 66 -0.80 13.63 -10.58
N ARG A 67 0.15 13.25 -9.72
CA ARG A 67 -0.19 13.20 -8.29
C ARG A 67 -0.06 14.53 -7.57
N ASP A 68 0.94 15.32 -7.92
CA ASP A 68 1.09 16.68 -7.40
C ASP A 68 2.18 17.38 -8.22
N LEU A 69 1.79 18.34 -9.07
CA LEU A 69 2.69 19.44 -9.45
C LEU A 69 3.15 20.26 -8.22
N ARG A 70 2.63 19.96 -7.02
CA ARG A 70 2.97 20.64 -5.76
C ARG A 70 4.20 20.08 -5.06
N GLU A 71 4.49 18.78 -5.15
CA GLU A 71 5.60 18.17 -4.39
C GLU A 71 6.42 17.21 -5.25
N PRO A 72 7.48 17.71 -5.94
CA PRO A 72 8.42 16.85 -6.64
C PRO A 72 9.10 15.87 -5.68
N VAL A 73 9.67 14.79 -6.23
CA VAL A 73 10.57 13.93 -5.43
C VAL A 73 11.74 14.78 -4.95
N GLN A 74 11.96 14.78 -3.65
CA GLN A 74 13.07 15.51 -3.04
C GLN A 74 14.08 14.50 -2.52
N TYR A 75 15.35 14.78 -2.77
CA TYR A 75 16.48 14.01 -2.29
C TYR A 75 17.28 14.85 -1.31
N PHE A 76 17.72 14.22 -0.24
CA PHE A 76 18.48 14.87 0.82
C PHE A 76 19.74 14.05 1.11
N ASN A 77 20.85 14.71 1.45
CA ASN A 77 22.14 14.09 1.76
C ASN A 77 22.48 14.16 3.26
N SER A 78 21.59 14.72 4.08
CA SER A 78 21.74 14.80 5.53
C SER A 78 20.40 14.92 6.24
N VAL A 79 20.42 14.64 7.54
CA VAL A 79 19.27 14.89 8.42
C VAL A 79 18.96 16.39 8.54
N GLU A 80 19.98 17.25 8.49
CA GLU A 80 19.81 18.70 8.48
C GLU A 80 19.01 19.21 7.27
N GLU A 81 19.30 18.69 6.08
CA GLU A 81 18.55 19.05 4.87
C GLU A 81 17.10 18.60 4.98
N VAL A 82 16.85 17.37 5.46
CA VAL A 82 15.50 16.86 5.74
C VAL A 82 14.78 17.76 6.74
N ALA A 83 15.44 18.16 7.83
CA ALA A 83 14.85 19.00 8.86
C ALA A 83 14.55 20.43 8.38
N SER A 84 15.30 20.94 7.40
CA SER A 84 15.10 22.29 6.84
C SER A 84 13.84 22.41 5.96
N ILE A 85 13.49 21.33 5.26
CA ILE A 85 12.27 21.25 4.43
C ILE A 85 11.09 20.68 5.22
N PHE A 86 11.37 19.72 6.11
CA PHE A 86 10.41 19.06 6.99
C PHE A 86 9.23 18.39 6.25
N PRO A 87 9.48 17.43 5.33
CA PRO A 87 8.41 16.68 4.69
C PRO A 87 7.69 15.77 5.70
N ASP A 88 6.43 15.39 5.46
CA ASP A 88 5.68 14.48 6.35
C ASP A 88 6.42 13.14 6.59
N ARG A 89 7.17 12.70 5.58
CA ARG A 89 7.89 11.43 5.60
C ARG A 89 9.06 11.39 4.64
N VAL A 90 10.05 10.58 4.99
CA VAL A 90 11.19 10.25 4.12
C VAL A 90 11.49 8.76 4.18
N PHE A 91 12.16 8.28 3.14
CA PHE A 91 12.71 6.95 3.06
C PHE A 91 14.23 7.01 3.08
N VAL A 92 14.82 6.11 3.86
CA VAL A 92 16.27 5.94 3.92
C VAL A 92 16.75 5.25 2.64
N MET A 93 17.73 5.82 1.95
CA MET A 93 18.19 5.34 0.65
C MET A 93 19.43 4.43 0.73
N GLU A 94 20.07 4.38 1.90
CA GLU A 94 21.27 3.58 2.16
C GLU A 94 21.38 3.21 3.64
N ALA A 95 22.20 2.23 4.00
CA ALA A 95 22.41 1.92 5.41
C ALA A 95 23.14 3.08 6.12
N ILE A 96 22.60 3.53 7.25
CA ILE A 96 23.16 4.62 8.05
C ILE A 96 23.32 4.12 9.48
N THR A 97 24.54 4.21 10.01
CA THR A 97 24.83 3.92 11.41
C THR A 97 25.43 5.14 12.06
N PHE A 98 24.92 5.50 13.24
CA PHE A 98 25.40 6.63 13.98
C PHE A 98 25.54 6.26 15.46
N SER A 99 26.57 6.80 16.12
CA SER A 99 26.86 6.56 17.52
C SER A 99 27.48 7.80 18.15
N VAL A 100 26.95 8.24 19.30
CA VAL A 100 27.47 9.37 20.06
C VAL A 100 27.29 9.15 21.56
N LYS A 101 28.19 9.73 22.36
CA LYS A 101 28.06 9.74 23.81
C LYS A 101 27.15 10.88 24.25
N VAL A 102 26.02 10.54 24.86
CA VAL A 102 25.03 11.46 25.42
C VAL A 102 25.17 11.52 26.94
N VAL A 103 24.72 12.62 27.54
CA VAL A 103 24.72 12.81 28.99
C VAL A 103 23.30 13.09 29.47
N SER A 104 22.90 12.52 30.60
CA SER A 104 21.53 12.57 31.09
C SER A 104 21.11 13.96 31.60
N GLY A 105 22.05 14.89 31.77
CA GLY A 105 21.75 16.26 32.16
C GLY A 105 22.98 17.18 32.20
N GLU A 106 22.73 18.48 32.26
CA GLU A 106 23.78 19.51 32.30
C GLU A 106 24.73 19.34 33.50
N PHE A 107 24.25 18.74 34.59
CA PHE A 107 24.99 18.52 35.83
C PHE A 107 25.40 17.05 36.10
N SER A 108 25.05 16.10 35.21
CA SER A 108 25.37 14.68 35.40
C SER A 108 26.75 14.31 34.81
N GLU A 109 27.52 13.47 35.51
CA GLU A 109 28.77 12.88 34.97
C GLU A 109 28.53 11.55 34.25
N ASP A 110 27.32 10.99 34.36
CA ASP A 110 26.94 9.74 33.72
C ASP A 110 26.73 9.98 32.22
N SER A 111 27.46 9.20 31.42
CA SER A 111 27.35 9.25 29.96
C SER A 111 26.95 7.88 29.42
N GLU A 112 26.01 7.87 28.49
CA GLU A 112 25.57 6.67 27.78
C GLU A 112 25.88 6.81 26.29
N VAL A 113 25.94 5.68 25.57
CA VAL A 113 26.11 5.70 24.12
C VAL A 113 24.74 5.65 23.48
N TYR A 114 24.36 6.74 22.81
CA TYR A 114 23.22 6.74 21.91
C TYR A 114 23.67 6.24 20.54
N ASN A 115 23.12 5.12 20.09
CA ASN A 115 23.37 4.61 18.75
C ASN A 115 22.07 4.22 18.05
N PHE A 116 22.10 4.22 16.72
CA PHE A 116 21.03 3.67 15.92
C PHE A 116 21.60 3.15 14.59
N THR A 117 20.84 2.26 13.96
CA THR A 117 21.10 1.80 12.60
C THR A 117 19.82 1.88 11.80
N LEU A 118 19.88 2.57 10.67
CA LEU A 118 18.84 2.64 9.67
C LEU A 118 19.23 1.78 8.47
N HIS A 119 18.24 1.13 7.88
CA HIS A 119 18.40 0.30 6.69
C HIS A 119 17.80 0.99 5.47
N ALA A 120 18.34 0.70 4.29
CA ALA A 120 17.74 1.14 3.04
C ALA A 120 16.26 0.69 2.96
N GLY A 121 15.39 1.61 2.59
CA GLY A 121 13.94 1.44 2.56
C GLY A 121 13.24 1.58 3.92
N ASP A 122 13.93 1.93 5.01
CA ASP A 122 13.25 2.38 6.24
C ASP A 122 12.36 3.58 5.93
N GLU A 123 11.12 3.53 6.40
CA GLU A 123 10.15 4.62 6.32
C GLU A 123 10.17 5.41 7.64
N LEU A 124 10.41 6.72 7.54
CA LEU A 124 10.48 7.62 8.68
C LEU A 124 9.40 8.70 8.57
N THR A 125 8.53 8.82 9.58
CA THR A 125 7.60 9.95 9.72
C THR A 125 8.21 11.00 10.62
N LEU A 126 8.28 12.25 10.15
CA LEU A 126 8.86 13.36 10.91
C LEU A 126 7.86 13.83 11.98
N MET A 127 8.31 13.95 13.22
CA MET A 127 7.45 14.28 14.37
C MET A 127 7.80 15.62 15.02
N GLY A 128 9.03 16.10 14.87
CA GLY A 128 9.47 17.36 15.46
C GLY A 128 10.98 17.50 15.48
N GLN A 129 11.46 18.53 16.15
CA GLN A 129 12.89 18.76 16.39
C GLN A 129 13.13 18.86 17.91
N ALA A 130 14.27 18.35 18.37
CA ALA A 130 14.67 18.38 19.77
C ALA A 130 16.17 18.63 19.92
N GLU A 131 16.64 18.87 21.14
CA GLU A 131 18.07 18.95 21.46
C GLU A 131 18.45 17.83 22.43
N ILE A 132 19.56 17.13 22.14
CA ILE A 132 20.16 16.14 23.03
C ILE A 132 21.48 16.68 23.59
N LEU A 133 21.74 16.44 24.87
CA LEU A 133 22.99 16.81 25.52
C LEU A 133 24.07 15.77 25.24
N CYS A 134 25.22 16.21 24.72
CA CYS A 134 26.32 15.32 24.36
C CYS A 134 27.59 15.61 25.19
N ALA A 135 28.27 14.53 25.59
CA ALA A 135 29.63 14.60 26.11
C ALA A 135 30.57 14.85 24.93
N LYS A 136 31.04 16.08 24.76
CA LYS A 136 31.86 16.48 23.60
C LYS A 136 33.09 15.57 23.44
N ALA A 137 33.17 14.81 22.35
CA ALA A 137 34.39 14.15 21.89
C ALA A 137 34.92 14.85 20.62
N VAL A 138 36.08 15.50 20.77
CA VAL A 138 37.06 15.91 19.75
C VAL A 138 36.56 16.67 18.50
N LYS A 139 36.66 18.00 18.58
CA LYS A 139 37.30 18.91 17.60
C LYS A 139 37.19 18.53 16.10
N GLU A 140 36.05 18.83 15.47
CA GLU A 140 36.10 19.23 14.06
C GLU A 140 36.77 20.60 13.96
N LYS A 141 37.77 20.72 13.08
CA LYS A 141 38.35 21.99 12.66
C LYS A 141 37.33 22.77 11.82
N SER A 142 36.29 23.31 12.46
CA SER A 142 35.53 24.41 11.87
C SER A 142 36.43 25.66 11.88
N ARG A 143 37.00 26.00 10.73
CA ARG A 143 37.77 27.23 10.51
C ARG A 143 36.81 28.42 10.36
N PHE A 144 36.04 28.72 11.40
CA PHE A 144 35.34 29.98 11.46
C PHE A 144 35.63 30.67 12.79
N ASN A 145 36.11 31.91 12.68
CA ASN A 145 36.45 32.89 13.72
C ASN A 145 37.86 32.88 14.31
N THR A 146 38.86 33.07 13.44
CA THR A 146 40.03 33.91 13.77
C THR A 146 39.59 35.38 13.72
N LEU A 147 39.10 35.95 14.84
CA LEU A 147 39.13 37.40 15.15
C LEU A 147 38.28 37.66 16.40
N LEU A 148 38.92 37.64 17.57
CA LEU A 148 38.66 38.59 18.67
C LEU A 148 39.82 38.48 19.67
N ARG A 149 40.65 39.52 19.67
CA ARG A 149 41.84 39.70 20.50
C ARG A 149 41.49 39.90 21.97
N LYS A 150 42.36 39.33 22.83
CA LYS A 150 42.95 39.90 24.05
C LYS A 150 42.01 40.51 25.11
N LEU A 151 41.88 39.83 26.26
CA LEU A 151 42.34 40.32 27.57
C LEU A 151 42.27 39.20 28.63
N GLY A 152 43.25 39.15 29.54
CA GLY A 152 43.10 38.52 30.87
C GLY A 152 43.96 37.29 31.17
N LYS A 153 44.78 37.38 32.22
CA LYS A 153 45.71 36.35 32.75
C LYS A 153 45.04 35.39 33.76
N ALA A 154 45.37 34.09 33.62
CA ALA A 154 45.54 33.01 34.62
C ALA A 154 44.33 32.47 35.45
N PRO A 155 44.40 31.24 36.05
CA PRO A 155 45.35 30.12 35.91
C PRO A 155 44.70 28.79 35.45
N ALA A 156 45.53 27.77 35.22
CA ALA A 156 45.13 26.40 34.90
C ALA A 156 44.39 25.71 36.06
N GLY A 157 43.27 25.05 35.76
CA GLY A 157 42.53 24.18 36.69
C GLY A 157 41.41 23.44 35.96
N ALA A 158 41.46 22.10 36.02
CA ALA A 158 40.45 21.11 35.60
C ALA A 158 39.82 21.28 34.21
N GLY A 159 40.10 20.34 33.30
CA GLY A 159 39.41 20.22 32.02
C GLY A 159 37.91 19.97 32.20
N ARG A 160 37.13 21.03 32.36
CA ARG A 160 35.67 20.98 32.32
C ARG A 160 35.28 20.56 30.91
N GLN A 161 34.77 19.33 30.75
CA GLN A 161 34.14 18.91 29.50
C GLN A 161 33.03 19.91 29.17
N VAL A 162 33.22 20.70 28.13
CA VAL A 162 32.19 21.60 27.63
C VAL A 162 31.14 20.73 26.95
N LYS A 163 30.05 20.46 27.67
CA LYS A 163 28.87 19.73 27.16
C LYS A 163 28.24 20.55 26.03
N GLY A 164 27.92 19.89 24.92
CA GLY A 164 27.30 20.52 23.75
C GLY A 164 25.85 20.10 23.60
N LYS A 165 24.99 21.02 23.20
CA LYS A 165 23.63 20.71 22.74
C LYS A 165 23.69 20.27 21.28
N MET A 166 22.96 19.21 20.94
CA MET A 166 22.94 18.63 19.62
C MET A 166 21.52 18.64 19.06
N PRO A 167 21.24 19.42 18.01
CA PRO A 167 19.93 19.41 17.39
C PRO A 167 19.67 18.08 16.68
N CYS A 168 18.47 17.56 16.88
CA CYS A 168 18.02 16.27 16.37
C CYS A 168 16.64 16.40 15.74
N LEU A 169 16.41 15.63 14.68
CA LEU A 169 15.11 15.40 14.08
C LEU A 169 14.48 14.20 14.77
N ILE A 170 13.28 14.39 15.31
CA ILE A 170 12.49 13.30 15.90
C ILE A 170 11.68 12.64 14.79
N CYS A 171 11.83 11.34 14.64
CA CYS A 171 11.09 10.57 13.65
C CYS A 171 10.60 9.22 14.20
N MET A 172 9.45 8.77 13.73
CA MET A 172 8.97 7.40 13.93
C MET A 172 9.52 6.50 12.82
N ASN A 173 10.27 5.45 13.17
CA ASN A 173 10.67 4.41 12.22
C ASN A 173 9.60 3.32 12.16
N HIS A 174 8.96 3.16 11.00
CA HIS A 174 7.87 2.19 10.83
C HIS A 174 8.35 0.74 10.74
N ARG A 175 9.64 0.49 10.47
CA ARG A 175 10.20 -0.88 10.47
C ARG A 175 10.37 -1.41 11.87
N THR A 176 10.93 -0.60 12.78
CA THR A 176 11.16 -0.99 14.18
C THR A 176 10.02 -0.59 15.10
N ASN A 177 9.12 0.29 14.64
CA ASN A 177 8.06 0.92 15.42
C ASN A 177 8.61 1.70 16.64
N GLU A 178 9.75 2.37 16.46
CA GLU A 178 10.45 3.12 17.50
C GLU A 178 10.61 4.59 17.09
N SER A 179 10.55 5.47 18.09
CA SER A 179 10.92 6.88 17.92
C SER A 179 12.43 7.04 18.02
N LEU A 180 13.02 7.68 17.01
CA LEU A 180 14.44 7.95 16.90
C LEU A 180 14.69 9.46 16.95
N SER A 181 15.83 9.84 17.53
CA SER A 181 16.33 11.21 17.51
C SER A 181 17.56 11.25 16.61
N LEU A 182 17.37 11.64 15.34
CA LEU A 182 18.43 11.68 14.35
C LEU A 182 19.21 13.00 14.45
N PRO A 183 20.50 13.01 14.82
CA PRO A 183 21.25 14.25 14.89
C PRO A 183 21.41 14.92 13.52
N PHE A 184 21.34 16.24 13.45
CA PHE A 184 21.46 16.99 12.19
C PHE A 184 22.81 16.74 11.47
N GLN A 185 23.86 16.51 12.25
CA GLN A 185 25.19 16.16 11.74
C GLN A 185 25.26 14.77 11.08
N CYS A 186 24.24 13.93 11.25
CA CYS A 186 24.18 12.63 10.60
C CYS A 186 24.04 12.81 9.07
N LYS A 187 25.03 12.29 8.34
CA LYS A 187 25.01 12.22 6.87
C LYS A 187 24.35 10.94 6.43
N GLY A 188 23.65 11.01 5.30
CA GLY A 188 22.99 9.87 4.70
C GLY A 188 21.98 10.31 3.66
N ARG A 189 21.70 9.44 2.69
CA ARG A 189 20.75 9.73 1.62
C ARG A 189 19.31 9.42 2.03
N PHE A 190 18.42 10.39 1.81
CA PHE A 190 16.98 10.28 2.05
C PHE A 190 16.19 10.73 0.82
N SER A 191 14.96 10.26 0.70
CA SER A 191 14.05 10.60 -0.41
C SER A 191 12.61 10.71 0.09
N THR A 192 11.79 11.61 -0.48
CA THR A 192 10.35 11.62 -0.21
C THR A 192 9.60 10.44 -0.85
N ARG A 193 10.27 9.67 -1.71
CA ARG A 193 9.76 8.42 -2.31
C ARG A 193 10.61 7.21 -1.95
N SER A 194 9.96 6.06 -1.86
CA SER A 194 10.66 4.81 -1.51
C SER A 194 11.59 4.36 -2.64
N PRO A 195 12.72 3.69 -2.33
CA PRO A 195 13.57 3.08 -3.35
C PRO A 195 12.82 2.12 -4.29
N LEU A 196 11.80 1.41 -3.78
CA LEU A 196 10.99 0.50 -4.57
C LEU A 196 10.11 1.26 -5.56
N GLU A 197 9.47 2.34 -5.13
CA GLU A 197 8.64 3.20 -5.99
C GLU A 197 9.48 3.85 -7.10
N LEU A 198 10.70 4.28 -6.79
CA LEU A 198 11.62 4.86 -7.76
C LEU A 198 12.02 3.85 -8.85
N ARG A 199 12.29 2.59 -8.46
CA ARG A 199 12.61 1.52 -9.43
C ARG A 199 11.43 1.16 -10.34
N LEU A 200 10.19 1.35 -9.87
CA LEU A 200 9.01 1.04 -10.68
C LEU A 200 8.71 2.10 -11.73
N GLN A 201 9.29 3.30 -11.64
CA GLN A 201 9.17 4.31 -12.70
C GLN A 201 9.73 3.79 -14.03
N GLU A 202 10.71 2.90 -13.95
CA GLU A 202 11.28 2.24 -15.11
C GLU A 202 10.52 0.94 -15.41
N GLY A 203 10.16 0.74 -16.67
CA GLY A 203 9.57 -0.50 -17.18
C GLY A 203 8.05 -0.63 -17.03
N GLU A 204 7.58 -1.86 -17.26
CA GLU A 204 6.16 -2.21 -17.24
C GLU A 204 5.88 -3.23 -16.14
N HIS A 205 4.83 -2.99 -15.36
CA HIS A 205 4.55 -3.72 -14.13
C HIS A 205 3.13 -4.28 -14.14
N THR A 206 2.92 -5.42 -13.47
CA THR A 206 1.56 -5.89 -13.21
C THR A 206 0.88 -4.97 -12.20
N ILE A 207 -0.46 -4.92 -12.23
CA ILE A 207 -1.24 -4.16 -11.26
C ILE A 207 -0.90 -4.56 -9.81
N ARG A 208 -0.68 -5.86 -9.56
CA ARG A 208 -0.23 -6.40 -8.27
C ARG A 208 1.10 -5.79 -7.83
N SER A 209 2.11 -5.78 -8.71
CA SER A 209 3.43 -5.25 -8.36
C SER A 209 3.36 -3.76 -7.99
N ILE A 210 2.49 -3.01 -8.68
CA ILE A 210 2.27 -1.58 -8.41
C ILE A 210 1.62 -1.39 -7.04
N ILE A 211 0.50 -2.03 -6.74
CA ILE A 211 -0.22 -1.79 -5.47
C ILE A 211 0.54 -2.26 -4.22
N GLU A 212 1.43 -3.24 -4.35
CA GLU A 212 2.28 -3.72 -3.25
C GLU A 212 3.39 -2.73 -2.89
N LYS A 213 3.78 -1.85 -3.82
CA LYS A 213 5.01 -1.05 -3.73
C LYS A 213 4.78 0.45 -3.90
N VAL A 214 3.60 0.85 -4.36
CA VAL A 214 3.22 2.25 -4.61
C VAL A 214 1.92 2.51 -3.86
N ARG A 215 1.91 3.54 -3.01
CA ARG A 215 0.68 4.01 -2.35
C ARG A 215 -0.26 4.53 -3.42
N LEU A 216 -1.59 4.34 -3.35
CA LEU A 216 -2.59 4.95 -4.26
C LEU A 216 -2.89 6.43 -3.89
N PRO A 217 -3.38 7.32 -4.79
CA PRO A 217 -3.96 7.09 -6.13
C PRO A 217 -3.08 7.36 -7.37
N VAL A 218 -2.63 6.38 -8.17
CA VAL A 218 -1.49 6.54 -9.15
C VAL A 218 -1.97 6.58 -10.58
N ASN A 219 -1.28 7.36 -11.41
CA ASN A 219 -1.53 7.38 -12.84
C ASN A 219 -0.63 6.35 -13.54
N VAL A 220 -1.23 5.56 -14.41
CA VAL A 220 -0.57 4.53 -15.20
C VAL A 220 -0.97 4.64 -16.66
N ALA A 221 -0.05 4.32 -17.56
CA ALA A 221 -0.35 4.07 -18.97
C ALA A 221 -0.42 2.58 -19.25
N VAL A 222 -1.20 2.21 -20.25
CA VAL A 222 -1.31 0.83 -20.75
C VAL A 222 -0.47 0.70 -22.02
N PRO A 223 0.78 0.19 -21.93
CA PRO A 223 1.68 0.09 -23.09
C PRO A 223 1.20 -0.94 -24.13
N SER A 224 0.71 -2.08 -23.65
CA SER A 224 0.12 -3.13 -24.48
C SER A 224 -0.98 -3.84 -23.71
N ARG A 225 -1.98 -4.36 -24.43
CA ARG A 225 -3.05 -5.15 -23.80
C ARG A 225 -2.83 -6.65 -24.01
N PRO A 226 -3.13 -7.49 -23.00
CA PRO A 226 -3.24 -8.93 -23.18
C PRO A 226 -4.45 -9.28 -24.06
N ALA A 227 -4.53 -10.55 -24.50
CA ALA A 227 -5.71 -11.06 -25.19
C ALA A 227 -6.97 -10.79 -24.35
N ARG A 228 -8.02 -10.27 -24.99
CA ARG A 228 -9.27 -9.92 -24.28
C ARG A 228 -9.94 -11.18 -23.76
N ASN A 229 -10.27 -11.21 -22.48
CA ASN A 229 -11.15 -12.23 -21.94
C ASN A 229 -12.60 -11.89 -22.37
N PRO A 230 -13.34 -12.82 -23.01
CA PRO A 230 -14.72 -12.57 -23.43
C PRO A 230 -15.66 -12.20 -22.26
N TYR A 231 -15.30 -12.55 -21.04
CA TYR A 231 -16.07 -12.25 -19.82
C TYR A 231 -15.77 -10.85 -19.24
N ASP A 232 -14.77 -10.12 -19.76
CA ASP A 232 -14.46 -8.77 -19.30
C ASP A 232 -15.59 -7.79 -19.65
N LEU A 233 -16.29 -7.30 -18.62
CA LEU A 233 -17.32 -6.26 -18.73
C LEU A 233 -16.75 -4.93 -19.24
N HIS A 234 -15.52 -4.61 -18.84
CA HIS A 234 -14.84 -3.37 -19.23
C HIS A 234 -13.48 -3.72 -19.84
N ALA A 235 -13.21 -3.19 -21.03
CA ALA A 235 -11.92 -3.38 -21.68
C ALA A 235 -10.92 -2.30 -21.24
N ILE A 236 -9.78 -2.75 -20.70
CA ILE A 236 -8.60 -1.90 -20.55
C ILE A 236 -8.03 -1.63 -21.94
N ARG A 237 -7.85 -0.36 -22.28
CA ARG A 237 -7.48 0.08 -23.63
C ARG A 237 -5.99 0.37 -23.70
N GLU A 238 -5.35 -0.18 -24.73
CA GLU A 238 -3.97 0.14 -25.07
C GLU A 238 -3.81 1.64 -25.39
N GLY A 239 -2.67 2.21 -25.02
CA GLY A 239 -2.37 3.63 -25.17
C GLY A 239 -3.13 4.56 -24.20
N HIS A 240 -4.09 4.05 -23.43
CA HIS A 240 -4.85 4.88 -22.49
C HIS A 240 -4.16 5.01 -21.15
N CYS A 241 -4.51 6.08 -20.44
CA CYS A 241 -4.05 6.35 -19.09
C CYS A 241 -5.18 6.09 -18.09
N TYR A 242 -4.84 5.58 -16.91
CA TYR A 242 -5.78 5.30 -15.82
C TYR A 242 -5.24 5.85 -14.50
N LYS A 243 -6.12 6.42 -13.69
CA LYS A 243 -5.86 6.76 -12.29
C LYS A 243 -6.38 5.64 -11.40
N LEU A 244 -5.47 4.84 -10.85
CA LEU A 244 -5.73 3.83 -9.83
C LEU A 244 -6.03 4.55 -8.51
N VAL A 245 -7.16 4.32 -7.84
CA VAL A 245 -7.57 5.12 -6.67
C VAL A 245 -7.68 4.36 -5.37
N SER A 246 -8.21 3.15 -5.40
CA SER A 246 -8.43 2.36 -4.18
C SER A 246 -8.35 0.87 -4.47
N ILE A 247 -8.07 0.10 -3.42
CA ILE A 247 -8.09 -1.35 -3.42
C ILE A 247 -9.39 -1.79 -2.75
N ILE A 248 -10.14 -2.67 -3.39
CA ILE A 248 -11.38 -3.20 -2.86
C ILE A 248 -11.30 -4.73 -2.89
N SER A 249 -11.50 -5.34 -1.73
CA SER A 249 -11.69 -6.79 -1.59
C SER A 249 -13.16 -7.09 -1.41
N LYS A 250 -13.71 -7.93 -2.28
CA LYS A 250 -15.09 -8.40 -2.21
C LYS A 250 -15.09 -9.92 -2.15
N THR A 251 -16.05 -10.50 -1.45
CA THR A 251 -16.28 -11.94 -1.50
C THR A 251 -17.09 -12.25 -2.76
N VAL A 252 -16.52 -13.06 -3.66
CA VAL A 252 -17.21 -13.55 -4.87
C VAL A 252 -17.57 -15.01 -4.66
N VAL A 253 -18.82 -15.37 -4.95
CA VAL A 253 -19.24 -16.76 -5.06
C VAL A 253 -19.03 -17.21 -6.49
N LEU A 254 -18.26 -18.28 -6.66
CA LEU A 254 -18.11 -18.99 -7.92
C LEU A 254 -19.09 -20.15 -7.96
N CYS A 255 -19.88 -20.24 -9.02
CA CYS A 255 -20.88 -21.28 -9.19
C CYS A 255 -21.11 -21.61 -10.67
N CYS A 256 -21.89 -22.66 -10.91
CA CYS A 256 -22.42 -23.00 -12.22
C CYS A 256 -23.96 -22.86 -12.15
N ILE A 257 -24.59 -22.23 -13.14
CA ILE A 257 -26.04 -22.30 -13.33
C ILE A 257 -26.34 -23.57 -14.12
N LEU A 258 -27.14 -24.45 -13.53
CA LEU A 258 -27.66 -25.66 -14.15
C LEU A 258 -29.01 -25.36 -14.79
N ARG A 259 -29.02 -25.29 -16.13
CA ARG A 259 -30.22 -25.25 -16.96
C ARG A 259 -30.42 -26.60 -17.63
N ARG A 260 -31.62 -26.84 -18.16
CA ARG A 260 -32.02 -28.14 -18.73
C ARG A 260 -31.02 -28.72 -19.74
N ASP A 261 -30.47 -27.87 -20.61
CA ASP A 261 -29.59 -28.27 -21.71
C ASP A 261 -28.23 -27.56 -21.67
N GLU A 262 -27.93 -26.80 -20.61
CA GLU A 262 -26.74 -25.96 -20.54
C GLU A 262 -26.23 -25.82 -19.10
N LEU A 263 -24.91 -25.87 -18.95
CA LEU A 263 -24.22 -25.49 -17.73
C LEU A 263 -23.46 -24.18 -17.99
N VAL A 264 -23.86 -23.12 -17.29
CA VAL A 264 -23.31 -21.77 -17.50
C VAL A 264 -22.42 -21.39 -16.32
N PRO A 265 -21.10 -21.17 -16.53
CA PRO A 265 -20.24 -20.61 -15.49
C PRO A 265 -20.78 -19.26 -15.02
N PHE A 266 -20.87 -19.06 -13.72
CA PHE A 266 -21.46 -17.85 -13.15
C PHE A 266 -20.73 -17.43 -11.87
N HIS A 267 -20.74 -16.13 -11.61
CA HIS A 267 -20.23 -15.60 -10.36
C HIS A 267 -21.05 -14.40 -9.93
N PHE A 268 -21.12 -14.18 -8.61
CA PHE A 268 -21.80 -13.03 -8.05
C PHE A 268 -21.13 -12.58 -6.75
N LEU A 269 -21.34 -11.32 -6.39
CA LEU A 269 -20.87 -10.78 -5.12
C LEU A 269 -21.69 -11.35 -3.97
N LEU A 270 -21.03 -11.87 -2.94
CA LEU A 270 -21.69 -12.23 -1.69
C LEU A 270 -21.93 -10.95 -0.88
N LEU A 271 -23.16 -10.43 -0.97
CA LEU A 271 -23.62 -9.26 -0.23
C LEU A 271 -24.44 -9.65 1.00
N THR A 272 -24.71 -8.68 1.89
CA THR A 272 -25.50 -8.91 3.10
C THR A 272 -26.98 -9.20 2.76
N ASP A 273 -27.51 -8.62 1.69
CA ASP A 273 -28.93 -8.67 1.31
C ASP A 273 -29.22 -9.69 0.17
N MET A 274 -28.43 -10.76 0.12
CA MET A 274 -28.51 -11.76 -0.94
C MET A 274 -29.85 -12.51 -0.97
N PRO A 275 -30.32 -12.92 -2.16
CA PRO A 275 -31.51 -13.76 -2.26
C PRO A 275 -31.27 -15.07 -1.52
N ARG A 276 -32.31 -15.54 -0.82
CA ARG A 276 -32.25 -16.80 -0.09
C ARG A 276 -32.32 -17.95 -1.09
N PHE A 277 -31.28 -18.77 -1.12
CA PHE A 277 -31.28 -20.02 -1.88
C PHE A 277 -32.00 -21.11 -1.08
N GLN A 278 -32.83 -21.89 -1.76
CA GLN A 278 -33.46 -23.07 -1.17
C GLN A 278 -32.64 -24.30 -1.53
N LEU A 279 -32.40 -25.16 -0.55
CA LEU A 279 -31.80 -26.46 -0.80
C LEU A 279 -32.88 -27.37 -1.42
N PRO A 280 -32.61 -28.05 -2.56
CA PRO A 280 -33.58 -28.97 -3.14
C PRO A 280 -33.98 -30.05 -2.13
N GLU A 281 -35.28 -30.27 -1.92
CA GLU A 281 -35.79 -31.26 -0.95
C GLU A 281 -35.27 -32.67 -1.24
N GLY A 282 -35.06 -33.01 -2.52
CA GLY A 282 -34.46 -34.28 -2.95
C GLY A 282 -33.04 -34.51 -2.43
N LEU A 283 -32.28 -33.44 -2.14
CA LEU A 283 -30.94 -33.56 -1.55
C LEU A 283 -31.03 -33.98 -0.08
N LEU A 284 -32.01 -33.44 0.63
CA LEU A 284 -32.27 -33.80 2.03
C LEU A 284 -32.82 -35.23 2.15
N ALA A 285 -33.52 -35.70 1.12
CA ALA A 285 -34.06 -37.05 1.05
C ALA A 285 -33.05 -38.11 0.55
N GLY A 286 -31.84 -37.71 0.14
CA GLY A 286 -30.81 -38.63 -0.36
C GLY A 286 -31.16 -39.26 -1.71
N ASP A 287 -31.78 -38.51 -2.62
CA ASP A 287 -32.14 -38.99 -3.96
C ASP A 287 -30.89 -39.40 -4.77
N PRO A 288 -30.73 -40.69 -5.12
CA PRO A 288 -29.56 -41.18 -5.86
C PRO A 288 -29.39 -40.56 -7.25
N GLN A 289 -30.50 -40.13 -7.88
CA GLN A 289 -30.47 -39.51 -9.20
C GLN A 289 -29.95 -38.08 -9.12
N LEU A 290 -30.40 -37.31 -8.13
CA LEU A 290 -29.89 -35.98 -7.85
C LEU A 290 -28.42 -36.02 -7.44
N ASP A 291 -28.04 -36.98 -6.59
CA ASP A 291 -26.66 -37.21 -6.19
C ASP A 291 -25.75 -37.52 -7.37
N LYS A 292 -26.22 -38.35 -8.32
CA LYS A 292 -25.49 -38.62 -9.56
C LYS A 292 -25.36 -37.36 -10.41
N LEU A 293 -26.46 -36.62 -10.60
CA LEU A 293 -26.46 -35.37 -11.35
C LEU A 293 -25.47 -34.35 -10.77
N LEU A 294 -25.42 -34.21 -9.45
CA LEU A 294 -24.49 -33.30 -8.77
C LEU A 294 -23.04 -33.74 -8.92
N ARG A 295 -22.75 -35.04 -8.80
CA ARG A 295 -21.41 -35.58 -9.05
C ARG A 295 -20.96 -35.35 -10.50
N ASP A 296 -21.84 -35.64 -11.46
CA ASP A 296 -21.56 -35.46 -12.89
C ASP A 296 -21.38 -33.97 -13.21
N SER A 297 -22.20 -33.09 -12.63
CA SER A 297 -22.10 -31.63 -12.78
C SER A 297 -20.83 -31.07 -12.13
N ALA A 298 -20.44 -31.57 -10.97
CA ALA A 298 -19.20 -31.17 -10.29
C ALA A 298 -17.96 -31.62 -11.06
N ALA A 299 -17.98 -32.83 -11.65
CA ALA A 299 -16.93 -33.29 -12.54
C ALA A 299 -16.87 -32.43 -13.81
N TYR A 300 -18.02 -32.13 -14.42
CA TYR A 300 -18.10 -31.26 -15.58
C TYR A 300 -17.59 -29.84 -15.31
N CYS A 301 -17.97 -29.21 -14.19
CA CYS A 301 -17.42 -27.90 -13.80
C CYS A 301 -15.91 -28.01 -13.56
N ARG A 302 -15.40 -29.09 -12.97
CA ARG A 302 -13.94 -29.26 -12.78
C ARG A 302 -13.16 -29.35 -14.10
N ASP A 303 -13.72 -30.00 -15.12
CA ASP A 303 -13.06 -30.18 -16.41
C ASP A 303 -13.12 -28.95 -17.30
N ARG A 304 -14.12 -28.07 -17.13
CA ARG A 304 -14.36 -26.91 -18.02
C ARG A 304 -14.24 -25.55 -17.36
N PHE A 305 -14.28 -25.48 -16.04
CA PHE A 305 -14.15 -24.26 -15.27
C PHE A 305 -12.90 -24.34 -14.42
N ASN A 306 -11.82 -23.74 -14.92
CA ASN A 306 -10.63 -23.47 -14.12
C ASN A 306 -10.85 -22.15 -13.36
N PRO A 307 -11.13 -22.18 -12.05
CA PRO A 307 -11.39 -20.98 -11.26
C PRO A 307 -10.14 -20.09 -11.09
N ASP A 308 -8.97 -20.54 -11.57
CA ASP A 308 -7.71 -19.80 -11.57
C ASP A 308 -7.42 -19.13 -12.93
N GLU A 309 -8.21 -19.44 -13.98
CA GLU A 309 -8.15 -18.80 -15.31
C GLU A 309 -9.24 -17.73 -15.53
N SER A 310 -10.18 -17.61 -14.58
CA SER A 310 -11.31 -16.66 -14.63
C SER A 310 -11.06 -15.42 -13.78
#